data_AF-A0A940RKE6-F1
#
_entry.id   AF-A0A940RKE6-F1
#
_cell.length_a   1.000
_cell.length_b   1.000
_cell.length_c   1.000
_cell.angle_alpha   90.00
_cell.angle_beta   90.00
_cell.angle_gamma   90.00
#
_symmetry.space_group_name_H-M   'P 1'
#
loop_
_entity.id
_entity.type
_entity.pdbx_description
1 polymer ?
#
loop_
_entity_poly.entity_id
_entity_poly.type
_entity_poly.pdbx_seq_one_letter_code
_entity_poly.pdbx_strand_id
1 'polypeptide(L)'
;MTRRVPRRRDGADRPLAATFLRNAAGFHHGAEAVLARHHEGARYFLAIAIELALKAYLLDRGISDDWNRVYLRHDLVKALRYARRAGFTDALTKLPELAALLSPYYKVHAISEMSPEAIASVCWTEACTTVRDLIGAVAEAARRRVSSDEGAA
;
A
#
# COMPACT_ATOMS: atom_id res chain seq x y z
N MET A 1 8.98 20.15 -17.84
CA MET A 1 8.36 19.13 -18.73
C MET A 1 8.03 17.88 -17.92
N THR A 2 6.78 17.67 -17.54
CA THR A 2 6.34 16.42 -16.89
C THR A 2 6.24 15.33 -17.95
N ARG A 3 7.21 14.41 -17.95
CA ARG A 3 7.19 13.23 -18.83
C ARG A 3 5.92 12.43 -18.47
N ARG A 4 4.88 12.51 -19.32
CA ARG A 4 3.70 11.65 -19.21
C ARG A 4 4.18 10.23 -19.48
N VAL A 5 4.48 9.46 -18.44
CA VAL A 5 4.66 8.02 -18.55
C VAL A 5 3.27 7.47 -18.90
N PRO A 6 3.08 6.90 -20.11
CA PRO A 6 1.81 6.29 -20.47
C PRO A 6 1.49 5.22 -19.41
N ARG A 7 0.23 5.12 -18.99
CA ARG A 7 -0.20 3.93 -18.24
C ARG A 7 -0.12 2.75 -19.19
N ARG A 8 1.04 2.11 -19.26
CA ARG A 8 1.19 0.89 -20.03
C ARG A 8 0.45 -0.20 -19.28
N ARG A 9 -0.61 -0.71 -19.92
CA ARG A 9 -1.24 -1.96 -19.51
C ARG A 9 -0.49 -3.08 -20.19
N ASP A 10 0.66 -3.46 -19.63
CA ASP A 10 1.51 -4.53 -20.18
C ASP A 10 1.01 -5.94 -19.75
N GLY A 11 -0.30 -6.09 -19.56
CA GLY A 11 -0.88 -7.25 -18.87
C GLY A 11 -0.64 -7.20 -17.35
N ALA A 12 -1.30 -8.09 -16.61
CA ALA A 12 -1.13 -8.20 -15.16
C ALA A 12 0.20 -8.90 -14.83
N ASP A 13 1.09 -8.22 -14.10
CA ASP A 13 2.32 -8.82 -13.58
C ASP A 13 2.06 -9.47 -12.21
N ARG A 14 1.40 -10.64 -12.27
CA ARG A 14 1.00 -11.39 -11.08
C ARG A 14 2.18 -11.87 -10.22
N PRO A 15 3.31 -12.36 -10.79
CA PRO A 15 4.49 -12.72 -10.00
C PRO A 15 5.08 -11.55 -9.22
N LEU A 16 5.18 -10.36 -9.84
CA LEU A 16 5.66 -9.17 -9.15
C LEU A 16 4.66 -8.66 -8.11
N ALA A 17 3.36 -8.67 -8.44
CA ALA A 17 2.30 -8.36 -7.49
C ALA A 17 2.37 -9.25 -6.23
N ALA A 18 2.55 -10.56 -6.39
CA ALA A 18 2.70 -11.50 -5.28
C ALA A 18 3.96 -11.21 -4.46
N THR A 19 5.06 -10.81 -5.11
CA THR A 19 6.30 -10.42 -4.42
C THR A 19 6.11 -9.16 -3.60
N PHE A 20 5.44 -8.14 -4.13
CA PHE A 20 5.13 -6.91 -3.40
C PHE A 20 4.23 -7.21 -2.20
N LEU A 21 3.23 -8.08 -2.36
CA LEU A 21 2.34 -8.45 -1.27
C LEU A 21 3.06 -9.22 -0.15
N ARG A 22 3.97 -10.15 -0.49
CA ARG A 22 4.82 -10.82 0.50
C ARG A 22 5.73 -9.83 1.25
N ASN A 23 6.32 -8.89 0.53
CA ASN A 23 7.14 -7.85 1.15
C ASN A 23 6.30 -6.94 2.07
N ALA A 24 5.09 -6.57 1.65
CA ALA A 24 4.16 -5.81 2.50
C ALA A 24 3.87 -6.54 3.81
N ALA A 25 3.63 -7.85 3.77
CA ALA A 25 3.46 -8.67 4.97
C ALA A 25 4.73 -8.72 5.84
N GLY A 26 5.91 -8.81 5.24
CA GLY A 26 7.19 -8.77 5.97
C GLY A 26 7.41 -7.44 6.71
N PHE A 27 7.14 -6.31 6.06
CA PHE A 27 7.22 -4.99 6.70
C PHE A 27 6.14 -4.80 7.77
N HIS A 28 4.92 -5.29 7.56
CA HIS A 28 3.87 -5.27 8.58
C HIS A 28 4.28 -6.06 9.82
N HIS A 29 4.81 -7.27 9.66
CA HIS A 29 5.33 -8.07 10.77
C HIS A 29 6.48 -7.36 11.50
N GLY A 30 7.40 -6.74 10.75
CA GLY A 30 8.47 -5.92 11.32
C GLY A 30 7.92 -4.73 12.12
N ALA A 31 6.86 -4.08 11.65
CA ALA A 31 6.22 -2.98 12.35
C ALA A 31 5.64 -3.43 13.70
N GLU A 32 4.93 -4.56 13.73
CA GLU A 32 4.39 -5.14 14.97
C GLU A 32 5.51 -5.48 15.97
N ALA A 33 6.60 -6.08 15.49
CA ALA A 33 7.73 -6.47 16.34
C ALA A 33 8.40 -5.29 17.05
N VAL A 34 8.44 -4.12 16.39
CA VAL A 34 9.13 -2.94 16.92
C VAL A 34 8.18 -1.89 17.50
N LEU A 35 6.85 -2.08 17.41
CA LEU A 35 5.86 -1.08 17.78
C LEU A 35 6.01 -0.56 19.21
N ALA A 36 6.35 -1.43 20.17
CA ALA A 36 6.48 -1.07 21.57
C ALA A 36 7.82 -0.40 21.92
N ARG A 37 8.85 -0.50 21.06
CA ARG A 37 10.24 -0.11 21.39
C ARG A 37 10.80 0.97 20.48
N HIS A 38 10.35 1.01 19.22
CA HIS A 38 10.82 1.92 18.20
C HIS A 38 9.63 2.44 17.38
N HIS A 39 8.85 3.35 17.97
CA HIS A 39 7.64 3.90 17.35
C HIS A 39 7.90 4.55 15.98
N GLU A 40 9.08 5.15 15.75
CA GLU A 40 9.47 5.65 14.42
C GLU A 40 9.63 4.52 13.39
N GLY A 41 10.40 3.49 13.73
CA GLY A 41 10.61 2.34 12.84
C GLY A 41 9.30 1.65 12.47
N ALA A 42 8.38 1.51 13.45
CA ALA A 42 7.05 0.98 13.19
C ALA A 42 6.25 1.83 12.19
N ARG A 43 6.25 3.16 12.34
CA ARG A 43 5.58 4.10 11.42
C ARG A 43 6.12 3.99 10.00
N TYR A 44 7.44 3.91 9.86
CA TYR A 44 8.10 3.78 8.56
C TYR A 44 7.76 2.44 7.89
N PHE A 45 7.79 1.34 8.64
CA PHE A 45 7.43 0.02 8.15
C PHE A 45 5.95 -0.08 7.74
N LEU A 46 5.04 0.54 8.50
CA LEU A 46 3.62 0.61 8.11
C LEU A 46 3.43 1.39 6.80
N ALA A 47 4.15 2.51 6.60
CA ALA A 47 4.08 3.26 5.35
C ALA A 47 4.55 2.43 4.14
N ILE A 48 5.65 1.69 4.28
CA ILE A 48 6.14 0.77 3.24
C ILE A 48 5.12 -0.34 2.96
N ALA A 49 4.57 -0.96 4.01
CA ALA A 49 3.59 -2.03 3.85
C ALA A 49 2.34 -1.56 3.08
N ILE A 50 1.81 -0.37 3.40
CA ILE A 50 0.69 0.25 2.67
C ILE A 50 1.07 0.49 1.20
N GLU A 51 2.24 1.08 0.93
CA GLU A 51 2.70 1.34 -0.44
C GLU A 51 2.75 0.05 -1.26
N LEU A 52 3.41 -0.98 -0.72
CA LEU A 52 3.63 -2.24 -1.41
C LEU A 52 2.32 -3.00 -1.64
N ALA A 53 1.41 -3.04 -0.66
CA ALA A 53 0.11 -3.68 -0.82
C ALA A 53 -0.73 -2.99 -1.92
N LEU A 54 -0.74 -1.66 -1.95
CA LEU A 54 -1.48 -0.91 -2.97
C LEU A 54 -0.84 -1.07 -4.36
N LYS A 55 0.49 -1.08 -4.46
CA LYS A 55 1.19 -1.33 -5.74
C LYS A 55 1.00 -2.76 -6.21
N ALA A 56 0.98 -3.75 -5.31
CA ALA A 56 0.63 -5.13 -5.64
C ALA A 56 -0.75 -5.23 -6.28
N TYR A 57 -1.75 -4.57 -5.68
CA TYR A 57 -3.09 -4.50 -6.26
C TYR A 57 -3.07 -3.89 -7.67
N LEU A 58 -2.34 -2.79 -7.87
CA LEU A 58 -2.28 -2.11 -9.17
C LEU A 58 -1.57 -2.97 -10.24
N LEU A 59 -0.50 -3.67 -9.87
CA LEU A 59 0.21 -4.62 -10.74
C LEU A 59 -0.70 -5.77 -11.20
N ASP A 60 -1.49 -6.33 -10.28
CA ASP A 60 -2.50 -7.35 -10.59
C ASP A 60 -3.62 -6.83 -11.52
N ARG A 61 -3.85 -5.51 -11.55
CA ARG A 61 -4.75 -4.83 -12.51
C ARG A 61 -4.06 -4.36 -13.79
N GLY A 62 -2.82 -4.79 -14.01
CA GLY A 62 -2.03 -4.49 -15.20
C GLY A 62 -1.50 -3.07 -15.24
N ILE A 63 -1.23 -2.44 -14.11
CA ILE A 63 -0.50 -1.16 -14.07
C ILE A 63 0.98 -1.49 -13.81
N SER A 64 1.82 -1.22 -14.80
CA SER A 64 3.26 -1.51 -14.77
C SER A 64 3.97 -0.96 -13.53
N ASP A 65 5.00 -1.67 -13.04
CA ASP A 65 5.83 -1.19 -11.93
C ASP A 65 6.50 0.15 -12.23
N ASP A 66 7.04 0.34 -13.44
CA ASP A 66 7.68 1.61 -13.83
C ASP A 66 6.73 2.81 -13.64
N TRP A 67 5.47 2.64 -14.01
CA TRP A 67 4.45 3.67 -13.81
C TRP A 67 4.20 3.89 -12.30
N ASN A 68 4.06 2.83 -11.51
CA ASN A 68 3.90 2.93 -10.06
C ASN A 68 5.11 3.64 -9.42
N ARG A 69 6.33 3.27 -9.81
CA ARG A 69 7.59 3.81 -9.30
C ARG A 69 7.75 5.28 -9.65
N VAL A 70 7.45 5.71 -10.87
CA VAL A 70 7.66 7.09 -11.31
C VAL A 70 6.50 8.01 -10.90
N TYR A 71 5.26 7.56 -11.02
CA TYR A 71 4.09 8.42 -10.87
C TYR A 71 3.49 8.40 -9.45
N LEU A 72 3.44 7.23 -8.81
CA LEU A 72 2.96 7.11 -7.43
C LEU A 72 4.07 7.40 -6.42
N ARG A 73 5.29 6.88 -6.66
CA ARG A 73 6.42 7.00 -5.73
C ARG A 73 5.97 6.58 -4.31
N HIS A 74 6.28 7.39 -3.30
CA HIS A 74 5.93 7.23 -1.89
C HIS A 74 4.63 7.98 -1.49
N ASP A 75 3.74 8.29 -2.45
CA ASP A 75 2.48 8.97 -2.18
C ASP A 75 1.34 7.97 -1.89
N LEU A 76 1.12 7.67 -0.61
CA LEU A 76 0.12 6.69 -0.16
C LEU A 76 -1.31 7.08 -0.53
N VAL A 77 -1.67 8.36 -0.36
CA VAL A 77 -2.99 8.89 -0.72
C VAL A 77 -3.24 8.74 -2.22
N LYS A 78 -2.23 9.05 -3.05
CA LYS A 78 -2.32 8.87 -4.50
C LYS A 78 -2.44 7.39 -4.87
N ALA A 79 -1.63 6.52 -4.27
CA ALA A 79 -1.70 5.08 -4.50
C ALA A 79 -3.09 4.52 -4.18
N LEU A 80 -3.65 4.88 -3.01
CA LEU A 80 -4.98 4.45 -2.58
C LEU A 80 -6.08 4.93 -3.53
N ARG A 81 -6.01 6.21 -3.94
CA ARG A 81 -6.93 6.76 -4.95
C ARG A 81 -6.89 5.98 -6.25
N TYR A 82 -5.72 5.55 -6.72
CA TYR A 82 -5.61 4.76 -7.93
C TYR A 82 -6.06 3.31 -7.75
N ALA A 83 -5.81 2.70 -6.60
CA ALA A 83 -6.34 1.38 -6.28
C ALA A 83 -7.87 1.38 -6.33
N ARG A 84 -8.51 2.39 -5.72
CA ARG A 84 -9.96 2.60 -5.79
C ARG A 84 -10.47 2.76 -7.23
N ARG A 85 -9.79 3.58 -8.05
CA ARG A 85 -10.12 3.73 -9.47
C ARG A 85 -9.91 2.45 -10.30
N ALA A 86 -9.08 1.53 -9.83
CA ALA A 86 -8.87 0.22 -10.43
C ALA A 86 -9.83 -0.87 -9.88
N GLY A 87 -10.78 -0.49 -9.02
CA GLY A 87 -11.82 -1.36 -8.50
C GLY A 87 -11.57 -1.89 -7.08
N PHE A 88 -10.65 -1.29 -6.31
CA PHE A 88 -10.48 -1.65 -4.91
C PHE A 88 -11.64 -1.05 -4.09
N THR A 89 -12.62 -1.89 -3.74
CA THR A 89 -13.87 -1.49 -3.08
C THR A 89 -13.89 -1.79 -1.59
N ASP A 90 -12.78 -2.25 -1.00
CA ASP A 90 -12.79 -2.70 0.38
C ASP A 90 -13.08 -1.54 1.36
N ALA A 91 -13.93 -1.82 2.35
CA ALA A 91 -14.51 -0.83 3.27
C ALA A 91 -13.56 -0.54 4.45
N LEU A 92 -12.27 -0.37 4.17
CA LEU A 92 -11.26 -0.04 5.16
C LEU A 92 -11.37 1.44 5.53
N THR A 93 -12.30 1.76 6.43
CA THR A 93 -12.65 3.14 6.84
C THR A 93 -11.46 3.91 7.38
N LYS A 94 -10.55 3.22 8.10
CA LYS A 94 -9.35 3.81 8.71
C LYS A 94 -8.15 3.98 7.78
N LEU A 95 -8.11 3.24 6.67
CA LEU A 95 -6.98 3.28 5.74
C LEU A 95 -6.77 4.67 5.10
N PRO A 96 -7.81 5.39 4.64
CA PRO A 96 -7.67 6.75 4.14
C PRO A 96 -7.08 7.72 5.15
N GLU A 97 -7.52 7.65 6.41
CA GLU A 97 -7.04 8.51 7.50
C GLU A 97 -5.55 8.24 7.76
N LEU A 98 -5.18 6.96 7.89
CA LEU A 98 -3.79 6.55 8.10
C LEU A 98 -2.88 6.95 6.92
N ALA A 99 -3.35 6.75 5.68
CA ALA A 99 -2.61 7.15 4.48
C ALA A 99 -2.43 8.67 4.40
N ALA A 100 -3.45 9.44 4.77
CA ALA A 100 -3.38 10.90 4.80
C ALA A 100 -2.42 11.42 5.87
N LEU A 101 -2.36 10.77 7.03
CA LEU A 101 -1.43 11.10 8.11
C LEU A 101 0.03 10.83 7.71
N LEU A 102 0.32 9.65 7.15
CA LEU A 102 1.69 9.22 6.85
C LEU A 102 2.25 9.82 5.55
N SER A 103 1.41 10.05 4.53
CA SER A 103 1.87 10.43 3.18
C SER A 103 2.73 11.70 3.13
N PRO A 104 2.40 12.81 3.82
CA PRO A 104 3.21 14.04 3.77
C PRO A 104 4.66 13.82 4.20
N TYR A 105 4.87 13.01 5.24
CA TYR A 105 6.19 12.70 5.79
C TYR A 105 6.92 11.63 4.98
N TYR A 106 6.21 10.56 4.61
CA TYR A 106 6.80 9.44 3.88
C TYR A 106 7.27 9.84 2.48
N LYS A 107 6.54 10.74 1.80
CA LYS A 107 6.91 11.29 0.48
C LYS A 107 8.31 11.88 0.42
N VAL A 108 8.77 12.46 1.54
CA VAL A 108 10.03 13.19 1.64
C VAL A 108 11.01 12.49 2.60
N HIS A 109 10.72 11.24 2.98
CA HIS A 109 11.51 10.45 3.93
C HIS A 109 11.68 11.10 5.32
N ALA A 110 10.68 11.86 5.77
CA ALA A 110 10.70 12.62 7.03
C ALA A 110 9.75 12.04 8.09
N ILE A 111 9.58 10.72 8.17
CA ILE A 111 8.71 10.08 9.17
C ILE A 111 9.21 10.31 10.61
N SER A 112 10.52 10.47 10.78
CA SER A 112 11.14 10.89 12.03
C SER A 112 10.68 12.29 12.48
N GLU A 113 10.29 13.16 11.55
CA GLU A 113 9.90 14.56 11.79
C GLU A 113 8.40 14.73 12.08
N MET A 114 7.62 13.65 12.19
CA MET A 114 6.21 13.75 12.55
C MET A 114 6.03 14.44 13.91
N SER A 115 5.17 15.45 13.94
CA SER A 115 4.80 16.16 15.17
C SER A 115 4.20 15.22 16.22
N PRO A 116 4.42 15.43 17.52
CA PRO A 116 3.79 14.66 18.60
C PRO A 116 2.27 14.57 18.49
N GLU A 117 1.60 15.65 18.05
CA GLU A 117 0.15 15.72 17.87
C GLU A 117 -0.31 14.75 16.77
N ALA A 118 0.38 14.75 15.63
CA ALA A 118 0.14 13.79 14.55
C ALA A 118 0.34 12.34 15.02
N ILE A 119 1.38 12.08 15.83
CA ILE A 119 1.63 10.74 16.38
C ILE A 119 0.51 10.30 17.34
N ALA A 120 0.05 11.21 18.19
CA ALA A 120 -1.00 10.96 19.18
C ALA A 120 -2.41 10.84 18.55
N SER A 121 -2.61 11.35 17.33
CA SER A 121 -3.89 11.32 16.63
C SER A 121 -4.35 9.92 16.16
N VAL A 122 -3.46 8.92 16.22
CA VAL A 122 -3.71 7.56 15.74
C VAL A 122 -3.37 6.52 16.80
N CYS A 123 -4.26 5.54 16.97
CA CYS A 123 -3.94 4.31 17.68
C CYS A 123 -3.05 3.42 16.80
N TRP A 124 -1.76 3.32 17.12
CA TRP A 124 -0.81 2.57 16.28
C TRP A 124 -1.05 1.05 16.27
N THR A 125 -1.67 0.50 17.31
CA THR A 125 -2.14 -0.89 17.31
C THR A 125 -3.27 -1.09 16.30
N GLU A 126 -4.23 -0.16 16.23
CA GLU A 126 -5.30 -0.17 15.23
C GLU A 126 -4.75 0.07 13.83
N ALA A 127 -3.70 0.89 13.68
CA ALA A 127 -3.00 1.05 12.41
C ALA A 127 -2.38 -0.27 11.93
N CYS A 128 -1.74 -1.06 12.80
CA CYS A 128 -1.26 -2.40 12.46
C CYS A 128 -2.40 -3.32 12.00
N THR A 129 -3.55 -3.32 12.68
CA THR A 129 -4.74 -4.09 12.24
C THR A 129 -5.23 -3.62 10.87
N THR A 130 -5.35 -2.31 10.66
CA THR A 130 -5.78 -1.72 9.39
C THR A 130 -4.87 -2.14 8.23
N VAL A 131 -3.55 -2.18 8.45
CA VAL A 131 -2.59 -2.62 7.42
C VAL A 131 -2.65 -4.12 7.18
N ARG A 132 -2.88 -4.94 8.22
CA ARG A 132 -3.14 -6.37 8.07
C ARG A 132 -4.38 -6.62 7.21
N ASP A 133 -5.45 -5.91 7.48
CA ASP A 133 -6.72 -6.03 6.75
C ASP A 133 -6.56 -5.58 5.29
N LEU A 134 -5.78 -4.53 5.03
CA LEU A 134 -5.40 -4.14 3.66
C LEU A 134 -4.68 -5.27 2.92
N ILE A 135 -3.68 -5.89 3.55
CA ILE A 135 -2.92 -6.99 2.94
C ILE A 135 -3.86 -8.17 2.63
N GLY A 136 -4.74 -8.53 3.58
CA GLY A 136 -5.74 -9.57 3.39
C GLY A 136 -6.72 -9.26 2.25
N ALA A 137 -7.25 -8.04 2.20
CA ALA A 137 -8.14 -7.56 1.15
C ALA A 137 -7.50 -7.65 -0.25
N VAL A 138 -6.23 -7.24 -0.37
CA VAL A 138 -5.49 -7.35 -1.64
C VAL A 138 -5.26 -8.82 -2.03
N ALA A 139 -4.92 -9.68 -1.06
CA ALA A 139 -4.79 -11.12 -1.30
C ALA A 139 -6.10 -11.75 -1.80
N GLU A 140 -7.24 -11.43 -1.17
CA GLU A 140 -8.56 -11.89 -1.61
C GLU A 140 -8.94 -11.38 -2.99
N ALA A 141 -8.58 -10.12 -3.31
CA ALA A 141 -8.87 -9.57 -4.63
C ALA A 141 -8.05 -10.24 -5.75
N ALA A 142 -6.82 -10.65 -5.45
CA ALA A 142 -5.98 -11.42 -6.38
C ALA A 142 -6.54 -12.83 -6.61
N ARG A 143 -6.93 -13.54 -5.54
CA ARG A 143 -7.55 -14.88 -5.63
C ARG A 143 -8.82 -14.90 -6.48
N ARG A 144 -9.74 -13.95 -6.26
CA ARG A 144 -11.00 -13.83 -7.02
C ARG A 144 -10.78 -13.62 -8.52
N ARG A 145 -9.64 -13.06 -8.91
CA ARG A 145 -9.28 -12.90 -10.33
C ARG A 145 -8.82 -14.20 -10.96
N VAL A 146 -7.96 -14.96 -10.27
CA VAL A 146 -7.51 -16.27 -10.76
C VAL A 146 -8.70 -17.18 -11.04
N SER A 147 -9.67 -17.26 -10.12
CA SER A 147 -10.89 -18.06 -10.32
C SER A 147 -11.77 -17.56 -11.47
N SER A 148 -11.73 -16.26 -11.79
CA SER A 148 -12.51 -15.70 -12.92
C SER A 148 -11.83 -15.98 -14.27
N ASP A 149 -10.49 -15.97 -14.31
CA ASP A 149 -9.72 -16.27 -15.53
C ASP A 149 -9.72 -17.77 -15.86
N GLU A 150 -9.75 -18.66 -14.85
CA GLU A 150 -9.81 -20.12 -15.03
C GLU A 150 -11.20 -20.61 -15.47
N GLY A 151 -12.28 -19.91 -15.12
CA GLY A 151 -13.65 -20.27 -15.53
C GLY A 151 -14.05 -19.79 -16.94
N ALA A 152 -13.17 -19.05 -17.62
CA ALA A 152 -13.40 -18.48 -18.95
C ALA A 152 -12.56 -19.14 -20.06
N ALA A 153 -11.78 -20.18 -19.72
CA ALA A 153 -10.95 -20.97 -20.63
C ALA A 153 -11.58 -22.36 -20.88
#